data_AF-P77893-F1
#
_entry.id   AF-P77893-F1
#
_cell.length_a   1.000
_cell.length_b   1.000
_cell.length_c   1.000
_cell.angle_alpha   90.00
_cell.angle_beta   90.00
_cell.angle_gamma   90.00
#
_symmetry.space_group_name_H-M   'P 1'
#
loop_
_entity.id
_entity.type
_entity.pdbx_description
1 polymer ?
#
loop_
_entity_poly.entity_id
_entity_poly.type
_entity_poly.pdbx_seq_one_letter_code
_entity_poly.pdbx_strand_id
1 'polypeptide(L)'
;DYDIQVAVHTDSLNEGGYVEDTIEAFQGRTIHTYHTEGAGGGHAPDIIKVVSQPNVLPSSTNPTLPYGINSQAELFDMIMVCHNLNPNVPADVSFAESRVRPETIAAENVLHDMGAISMFSSDSQAMGRVGENWLRVIQTANAMKAA
;
A
#
# COMPACT_ATOMS: atom_id res chain seq x y z
N ASP A 1 5.37 -27.36 -1.56
CA ASP A 1 6.08 -28.10 -0.50
C ASP A 1 5.41 -28.02 0.87
N TYR A 2 5.00 -26.84 1.36
CA TYR A 2 4.46 -26.70 2.72
C TYR A 2 2.98 -26.27 2.81
N ASP A 3 2.34 -25.97 1.68
CA ASP A 3 0.95 -25.43 1.63
C ASP A 3 0.73 -24.24 2.58
N ILE A 4 1.66 -23.29 2.55
CA ILE A 4 1.60 -22.05 3.31
C ILE A 4 1.44 -20.86 2.37
N GLN A 5 0.83 -19.79 2.88
CA GLN A 5 0.79 -18.52 2.17
C GLN A 5 2.13 -17.77 2.29
N VAL A 6 2.46 -16.99 1.27
CA VAL A 6 3.56 -16.01 1.30
C VAL A 6 2.95 -14.61 1.24
N ALA A 7 3.21 -13.81 2.26
CA ALA A 7 2.94 -12.37 2.24
C ALA A 7 4.21 -11.63 1.83
N VAL A 8 4.09 -10.60 1.00
CA VAL A 8 5.23 -9.82 0.50
C VAL A 8 5.03 -8.31 0.67
N HIS A 9 6.10 -7.66 1.12
CA HIS A 9 6.36 -6.23 1.01
C HIS A 9 7.49 -6.09 -0.03
N THR A 10 7.21 -5.48 -1.17
CA THR A 10 8.12 -5.49 -2.32
C THR A 10 9.18 -4.38 -2.26
N ASP A 11 10.11 -4.38 -3.20
CA ASP A 11 11.28 -3.51 -3.18
C ASP A 11 10.93 -2.06 -3.57
N SER A 12 10.71 -1.22 -2.55
CA SER A 12 10.39 0.20 -2.75
C SER A 12 11.48 0.98 -3.50
N LEU A 13 12.73 0.54 -3.42
CA LEU A 13 13.87 1.20 -4.04
C LEU A 13 14.05 0.83 -5.50
N ASN A 14 13.37 -0.22 -5.96
CA ASN A 14 13.61 -0.84 -7.26
C ASN A 14 15.09 -1.23 -7.45
N GLU A 15 15.77 -1.65 -6.37
CA GLU A 15 17.18 -2.02 -6.39
C GLU A 15 17.39 -3.37 -7.10
N GLY A 16 16.52 -4.34 -6.84
CA GLY A 16 16.53 -5.66 -7.47
C GLY A 16 15.84 -5.73 -8.83
N GLY A 17 15.20 -4.65 -9.26
CA GLY A 17 14.34 -4.56 -10.44
C GLY A 17 13.08 -3.72 -10.18
N TYR A 18 12.31 -3.46 -11.23
CA TYR A 18 11.02 -2.78 -11.14
C TYR A 18 9.89 -3.77 -10.81
N VAL A 19 8.65 -3.27 -10.69
CA VAL A 19 7.50 -4.10 -10.32
C VAL A 19 7.28 -5.27 -11.30
N GLU A 20 7.58 -5.08 -12.58
CA GLU A 20 7.50 -6.12 -13.60
C GLU A 20 8.46 -7.27 -13.34
N ASP A 21 9.68 -6.98 -12.91
CA ASP A 21 10.69 -8.00 -12.57
C ASP A 21 10.24 -8.82 -11.35
N THR A 22 9.64 -8.17 -10.35
CA THR A 22 9.06 -8.85 -9.19
C THR A 22 7.84 -9.70 -9.58
N ILE A 23 6.97 -9.21 -10.47
CA ILE A 23 5.84 -9.99 -10.99
C ILE A 23 6.34 -11.23 -11.76
N GLU A 24 7.38 -11.08 -12.58
CA GLU A 24 8.02 -12.20 -13.26
C GLU A 24 8.58 -13.21 -12.26
N ALA A 25 9.24 -12.73 -11.20
CA ALA A 25 9.79 -13.56 -10.13
C ALA A 25 8.72 -14.36 -9.36
N PHE A 26 7.46 -13.90 -9.32
CA PHE A 26 6.36 -14.70 -8.77
C PHE A 26 6.13 -15.98 -9.58
N GLN A 27 6.44 -15.99 -10.89
CA GLN A 27 6.25 -17.14 -11.79
C GLN A 27 4.81 -17.70 -11.75
N GLY A 28 3.82 -16.80 -11.61
CA GLY A 28 2.40 -17.16 -11.53
C GLY A 28 1.98 -17.90 -10.23
N ARG A 29 2.87 -18.04 -9.24
CA ARG A 29 2.54 -18.67 -7.95
C ARG A 29 1.64 -17.76 -7.12
N THR A 30 0.75 -18.37 -6.34
CA THR A 30 -0.12 -17.63 -5.41
C THR A 30 0.70 -16.82 -4.42
N ILE A 31 0.39 -15.54 -4.28
CA ILE A 31 1.07 -14.64 -3.34
C ILE A 31 0.13 -13.58 -2.79
N HIS A 32 0.30 -13.23 -1.52
CA HIS A 32 -0.42 -12.13 -0.88
C HIS A 32 0.45 -10.87 -0.90
N THR A 33 0.01 -9.84 -1.62
CA THR A 33 0.69 -8.54 -1.60
C THR A 33 0.15 -7.70 -0.44
N TYR A 34 1.03 -7.37 0.49
CA TYR A 34 0.68 -6.52 1.63
C TYR A 34 0.65 -5.05 1.21
N HIS A 35 -0.20 -4.23 1.87
CA HIS A 35 -0.41 -2.80 1.59
C HIS A 35 -0.22 -2.40 0.12
N THR A 36 -1.03 -3.02 -0.75
CA THR A 36 -0.85 -3.09 -2.21
C THR A 36 -0.87 -1.73 -2.90
N GLU A 37 -1.48 -0.71 -2.28
CA GLU A 37 -1.44 0.68 -2.76
C GLU A 37 -0.01 1.26 -2.76
N GLY A 38 0.81 0.89 -1.78
CA GLY A 38 2.24 1.18 -1.75
C GLY A 38 2.72 2.19 -0.71
N ALA A 39 1.86 2.95 -0.02
CA ALA A 39 2.29 3.86 1.05
C ALA A 39 2.92 3.07 2.22
N GLY A 40 2.32 1.94 2.58
CA GLY A 40 2.88 0.97 3.54
C GLY A 40 4.18 0.31 3.04
N GLY A 41 4.46 0.39 1.74
CA GLY A 41 5.71 0.03 1.07
C GLY A 41 5.51 -0.88 -0.13
N GLY A 42 6.51 -0.91 -1.01
CA GLY A 42 6.50 -1.61 -2.28
C GLY A 42 7.01 -0.74 -3.42
N HIS A 43 7.29 -1.36 -4.57
CA HIS A 43 7.81 -0.69 -5.77
C HIS A 43 7.18 0.69 -6.01
N ALA A 44 8.01 1.73 -5.96
CA ALA A 44 7.58 3.09 -6.20
C ALA A 44 7.68 3.42 -7.71
N PRO A 45 6.64 3.98 -8.35
CA PRO A 45 5.35 4.39 -7.77
C PRO A 45 4.20 3.38 -7.96
N ASP A 46 4.46 2.21 -8.52
CA ASP A 46 3.47 1.46 -9.29
C ASP A 46 3.23 0.01 -8.82
N ILE A 47 3.60 -0.33 -7.58
CA ILE A 47 3.24 -1.60 -6.96
C ILE A 47 1.75 -1.94 -7.09
N ILE A 48 0.86 -0.94 -7.08
CA ILE A 48 -0.59 -1.13 -7.23
C ILE A 48 -0.99 -1.88 -8.51
N LYS A 49 -0.13 -1.95 -9.54
CA LYS A 49 -0.33 -2.76 -10.75
C LYS A 49 -0.59 -4.24 -10.45
N VAL A 50 -0.07 -4.77 -9.33
CA VAL A 50 -0.23 -6.19 -8.95
C VAL A 50 -1.70 -6.58 -8.72
N VAL A 51 -2.60 -5.62 -8.50
CA VAL A 51 -4.06 -5.84 -8.43
C VAL A 51 -4.60 -6.50 -9.71
N SER A 52 -3.94 -6.31 -10.85
CA SER A 52 -4.33 -6.92 -12.13
C SER A 52 -3.91 -8.38 -12.29
N GLN A 53 -3.12 -8.93 -11.37
CA GLN A 53 -2.52 -10.25 -11.52
C GLN A 53 -3.42 -11.35 -10.93
N PRO A 54 -3.75 -12.41 -11.71
CA PRO A 54 -4.72 -13.42 -11.29
C PRO A 54 -4.24 -14.31 -10.12
N ASN A 55 -2.93 -14.38 -9.91
CA ASN A 55 -2.29 -15.15 -8.84
C ASN A 55 -2.02 -14.31 -7.57
N VAL A 56 -2.39 -13.03 -7.56
CA VAL A 56 -2.16 -12.13 -6.43
C VAL A 56 -3.43 -12.01 -5.58
N LEU A 57 -3.26 -12.08 -4.27
CA LEU A 57 -4.27 -11.81 -3.26
C LEU A 57 -3.99 -10.43 -2.65
N PRO A 58 -4.50 -9.33 -3.21
CA PRO A 58 -4.15 -7.98 -2.78
C PRO A 58 -4.86 -7.58 -1.49
N SER A 59 -4.12 -6.93 -0.61
CA SER A 59 -4.65 -6.33 0.63
C SER A 59 -4.19 -4.90 0.81
N SER A 60 -4.98 -4.14 1.55
CA SER A 60 -4.61 -2.81 2.03
C SER A 60 -4.36 -2.80 3.52
N THR A 61 -3.58 -1.83 3.98
CA THR A 61 -3.43 -1.48 5.40
C THR A 61 -4.16 -0.19 5.71
N ASN A 62 -4.59 -0.03 6.95
CA ASN A 62 -5.71 0.86 7.23
C ASN A 62 -5.46 2.39 7.29
N PRO A 63 -4.23 2.95 7.37
CA PRO A 63 -4.10 4.41 7.44
C PRO A 63 -4.46 5.19 6.18
N THR A 64 -4.35 4.56 5.01
CA THR A 64 -4.70 5.17 3.72
C THR A 64 -6.21 5.20 3.46
N LEU A 65 -6.99 4.49 4.28
CA LEU A 65 -8.39 4.16 3.99
C LEU A 65 -9.39 4.79 4.99
N PRO A 66 -10.42 5.51 4.51
CA PRO A 66 -10.49 6.12 3.17
C PRO A 66 -9.50 7.29 3.02
N TYR A 67 -9.17 7.63 1.78
CA TYR A 67 -8.51 8.90 1.46
C TYR A 67 -9.29 10.10 2.01
N GLY A 68 -8.61 10.95 2.79
CA GLY A 68 -9.16 12.16 3.39
C GLY A 68 -8.17 13.33 3.40
N ILE A 69 -8.63 14.50 3.86
CA ILE A 69 -7.90 15.78 3.75
C ILE A 69 -6.53 15.78 4.45
N ASN A 70 -6.32 14.92 5.44
CA ASN A 70 -5.07 14.84 6.21
C ASN A 70 -4.21 13.64 5.81
N SER A 71 -4.69 12.75 4.93
CA SER A 71 -4.03 11.45 4.67
C SER A 71 -2.59 11.64 4.15
N GLN A 72 -2.40 12.50 3.16
CA GLN A 72 -1.07 12.72 2.56
C GLN A 72 -0.09 13.34 3.57
N ALA A 73 -0.52 14.39 4.28
CA ALA A 73 0.34 15.09 5.24
C ALA A 73 0.74 14.19 6.41
N GLU A 74 -0.20 13.41 6.95
CA GLU A 74 0.08 12.43 8.01
C GLU A 74 1.07 11.36 7.53
N LEU A 75 0.82 10.75 6.36
CA LEU A 75 1.65 9.67 5.85
C LEU A 75 3.06 10.15 5.48
N PHE A 76 3.19 11.35 4.92
CA PHE A 76 4.49 11.94 4.61
C PHE A 76 5.34 12.07 5.87
N ASP A 77 4.82 12.73 6.91
CA ASP A 77 5.55 12.91 8.17
C ASP A 77 5.83 11.58 8.87
N MET A 78 4.87 10.64 8.82
CA MET A 78 5.05 9.27 9.33
C MET A 78 6.22 8.55 8.65
N ILE A 79 6.32 8.60 7.32
CA ILE A 79 7.44 8.01 6.58
C ILE A 79 8.76 8.66 6.97
N MET A 80 8.78 9.99 7.08
CA MET A 80 9.98 10.74 7.47
C MET A 80 10.49 10.28 8.84
N VAL A 81 9.59 10.14 9.82
CA VAL A 81 9.94 9.67 11.17
C VAL A 81 10.35 8.20 11.17
N CYS A 82 9.56 7.31 10.57
CA CYS A 82 9.79 5.86 10.58
C CYS A 82 11.12 5.45 9.93
N HIS A 83 11.61 6.20 8.96
CA HIS A 83 12.85 5.92 8.24
C HIS A 83 14.01 6.85 8.66
N ASN A 84 13.82 7.65 9.71
CA ASN A 84 14.82 8.61 10.21
C ASN A 84 15.34 9.56 9.12
N LEU A 85 14.45 9.99 8.23
CA LEU A 85 14.74 10.87 7.11
C LEU A 85 14.85 12.33 7.57
N ASN A 86 15.64 13.12 6.84
CA ASN A 86 15.84 14.53 7.14
C ASN A 86 15.13 15.42 6.08
N PRO A 87 14.18 16.29 6.47
CA PRO A 87 13.49 17.17 5.52
C PRO A 87 14.40 18.21 4.86
N ASN A 88 15.63 18.38 5.36
CA ASN A 88 16.65 19.24 4.75
C ASN A 88 17.52 18.51 3.71
N VAL A 89 17.34 17.20 3.53
CA VAL A 89 18.05 16.39 2.53
C VAL A 89 17.10 16.13 1.36
N PRO A 90 17.36 16.67 0.16
CA PRO A 90 16.43 16.54 -0.97
C PRO A 90 16.16 15.08 -1.40
N ALA A 91 17.15 14.19 -1.28
CA ALA A 91 16.98 12.78 -1.61
C ALA A 91 16.01 12.07 -0.65
N ASP A 92 16.07 12.40 0.64
CA ASP A 92 15.18 11.87 1.67
C ASP A 92 13.73 12.32 1.43
N VAL A 93 13.53 13.60 1.11
CA VAL A 93 12.23 14.15 0.73
C VAL A 93 11.70 13.47 -0.53
N SER A 94 12.55 13.32 -1.56
CA SER A 94 12.18 12.65 -2.81
C SER A 94 11.79 11.18 -2.59
N PHE A 95 12.44 10.48 -1.66
CA PHE A 95 12.08 9.12 -1.30
C PHE A 95 10.70 9.08 -0.63
N ALA A 96 10.44 9.97 0.33
CA ALA A 96 9.14 10.05 1.00
C ALA A 96 8.00 10.40 0.02
N GLU A 97 8.21 11.37 -0.88
CA GLU A 97 7.27 11.75 -1.94
C GLU A 97 7.04 10.63 -2.96
N SER A 98 8.08 9.85 -3.28
CA SER A 98 7.94 8.71 -4.19
C SER A 98 7.02 7.62 -3.64
N ARG A 99 6.89 7.52 -2.31
CA ARG A 99 6.11 6.48 -1.61
C ARG A 99 4.71 6.95 -1.20
N VAL A 100 4.56 8.20 -0.76
CA VAL A 100 3.28 8.78 -0.32
C VAL A 100 2.65 9.58 -1.45
N ARG A 101 1.74 8.96 -2.20
CA ARG A 101 1.17 9.54 -3.42
C ARG A 101 -0.36 9.68 -3.30
N PRO A 102 -0.92 10.89 -3.35
CA PRO A 102 -2.36 11.08 -3.23
C PRO A 102 -3.14 10.36 -4.36
N GLU A 103 -2.53 10.18 -5.53
CA GLU A 103 -3.13 9.52 -6.67
C GLU A 103 -3.39 8.03 -6.39
N THR A 104 -2.40 7.30 -5.88
CA THR A 104 -2.56 5.86 -5.59
C THR A 104 -3.41 5.63 -4.34
N ILE A 105 -3.33 6.49 -3.33
CA ILE A 105 -4.20 6.46 -2.13
C ILE A 105 -5.67 6.68 -2.54
N ALA A 106 -5.95 7.64 -3.42
CA ALA A 106 -7.31 7.86 -3.92
C ALA A 106 -7.81 6.70 -4.79
N ALA A 107 -6.94 6.13 -5.65
CA ALA A 107 -7.28 4.98 -6.47
C ALA A 107 -7.60 3.72 -5.64
N GLU A 108 -6.90 3.53 -4.52
CA GLU A 108 -7.13 2.41 -3.59
C GLU A 108 -8.58 2.33 -3.13
N ASN A 109 -9.20 3.47 -2.79
CA ASN A 109 -10.61 3.52 -2.41
C ASN A 109 -11.52 2.93 -3.52
N VAL A 110 -11.29 3.34 -4.77
CA VAL A 110 -12.09 2.89 -5.93
C VAL A 110 -11.83 1.41 -6.22
N LEU A 111 -10.58 0.95 -6.09
CA LEU A 111 -10.23 -0.45 -6.29
C LEU A 111 -10.86 -1.37 -5.23
N HIS A 112 -11.05 -0.90 -4.00
CA HIS A 112 -11.86 -1.62 -3.01
C HIS A 112 -13.34 -1.67 -3.41
N ASP A 113 -13.92 -0.55 -3.87
CA ASP A 113 -15.33 -0.50 -4.28
C ASP A 113 -15.63 -1.42 -5.47
N MET A 114 -14.67 -1.54 -6.39
CA MET A 114 -14.72 -2.47 -7.52
C MET A 114 -14.48 -3.93 -7.13
N GLY A 115 -14.03 -4.20 -5.89
CA GLY A 115 -13.63 -5.53 -5.43
C GLY A 115 -12.29 -6.01 -6.00
N ALA A 116 -11.48 -5.11 -6.57
CA ALA A 116 -10.17 -5.43 -7.13
C ALA A 116 -9.11 -5.61 -6.03
N ILE A 117 -9.21 -4.85 -4.94
CA ILE A 117 -8.49 -5.17 -3.69
C ILE A 117 -9.43 -5.97 -2.79
N SER A 118 -8.95 -7.10 -2.26
CA SER A 118 -9.83 -8.11 -1.67
C SER A 118 -9.80 -8.17 -0.15
N MET A 119 -8.88 -7.45 0.51
CA MET A 119 -8.64 -7.57 1.96
C MET A 119 -8.28 -6.23 2.61
N PHE A 120 -8.74 -6.05 3.85
CA PHE A 120 -8.29 -5.00 4.76
C PHE A 120 -7.49 -5.60 5.91
N SER A 121 -6.41 -4.94 6.28
CA SER A 121 -5.53 -5.34 7.37
C SER A 121 -5.06 -4.12 8.16
N SER A 122 -4.49 -4.35 9.35
CA SER A 122 -4.15 -3.24 10.23
C SER A 122 -2.78 -2.63 10.00
N ASP A 123 -1.74 -3.45 9.78
CA ASP A 123 -0.32 -3.09 9.99
C ASP A 123 0.02 -2.58 11.39
N SER A 124 -0.45 -3.30 12.42
CA SER A 124 -0.46 -2.87 13.80
C SER A 124 0.87 -2.27 14.28
N GLN A 125 0.86 -0.95 14.55
CA GLN A 125 2.01 -0.16 15.03
C GLN A 125 3.21 -0.09 14.07
N ALA A 126 3.06 -0.54 12.83
CA ALA A 126 4.10 -0.55 11.80
C ALA A 126 3.57 0.13 10.54
N MET A 127 3.11 1.39 10.66
CA MET A 127 2.27 2.09 9.67
C MET A 127 0.81 1.64 9.66
N GLY A 128 0.23 1.44 10.83
CA GLY A 128 -1.12 0.91 10.92
C GLY A 128 -1.72 0.84 12.31
N ARG A 129 -3.06 0.77 12.38
CA ARG A 129 -3.83 0.95 13.62
C ARG A 129 -4.68 -0.28 13.95
N VAL A 130 -4.24 -1.11 14.89
CA VAL A 130 -4.85 -2.43 15.19
C VAL A 130 -6.36 -2.35 15.50
N GLY A 131 -6.80 -1.30 16.20
CA GLY A 131 -8.20 -1.14 16.62
C GLY A 131 -9.14 -0.55 15.57
N GLU A 132 -8.63 -0.18 14.39
CA GLU A 132 -9.41 0.60 13.41
C GLU A 132 -9.82 -0.22 12.18
N ASN A 133 -9.45 -1.49 12.05
CA ASN A 133 -9.64 -2.23 10.80
C ASN A 133 -11.12 -2.25 10.34
N TRP A 134 -12.03 -2.66 11.23
CA TRP A 134 -13.47 -2.66 10.92
C TRP A 134 -14.03 -1.25 10.68
N LEU A 135 -13.59 -0.28 11.47
CA LEU A 135 -14.00 1.11 11.32
C LEU A 135 -13.64 1.65 9.93
N ARG A 136 -12.40 1.42 9.47
CA ARG A 136 -11.91 1.89 8.17
C ARG A 136 -12.63 1.23 7.00
N VAL A 137 -13.00 -0.05 7.11
CA VAL A 137 -13.84 -0.73 6.11
C VAL A 137 -15.16 0.02 5.91
N ILE A 138 -15.88 0.29 7.00
CA ILE A 138 -17.19 0.97 6.92
C ILE A 138 -17.05 2.42 6.46
N GLN A 139 -16.00 3.13 6.90
CA GLN A 139 -15.72 4.49 6.44
C GLN A 139 -15.38 4.54 4.93
N THR A 140 -14.64 3.56 4.43
CA THR A 140 -14.31 3.44 3.00
C THR A 140 -15.55 3.20 2.16
N ALA A 141 -16.39 2.24 2.56
CA ALA A 141 -17.66 1.98 1.90
C ALA A 141 -18.59 3.21 1.91
N ASN A 142 -18.66 3.94 3.04
CA ASN A 142 -19.41 5.18 3.13
C ASN A 142 -18.88 6.27 2.20
N ALA A 143 -17.55 6.44 2.12
CA ALA A 143 -16.93 7.41 1.24
C ALA A 143 -17.22 7.12 -0.23
N MET A 144 -17.14 5.84 -0.65
CA MET A 144 -17.43 5.45 -2.04
C MET A 144 -18.91 5.59 -2.40
N LYS A 145 -19.82 5.31 -1.46
CA LYS A 145 -21.24 5.57 -1.66
C LYS A 145 -21.58 7.07 -1.82
N ALA A 146 -20.80 7.94 -1.18
CA ALA A 146 -21.03 9.39 -1.19
C ALA A 146 -20.31 10.12 -2.34
N ALA A 147 -19.45 9.43 -3.08
CA ALA A 147 -18.64 9.97 -4.17
C ALA A 147 -19.43 10.17 -5.48
#